data_AF-A0A9X4QMF7-F1
#
_entry.id   AF-A0A9X4QMF7-F1
#
_cell.length_a   1.000
_cell.length_b   1.000
_cell.length_c   1.000
_cell.angle_alpha   90.00
_cell.angle_beta   90.00
_cell.angle_gamma   90.00
#
_symmetry.space_group_name_H-M   'P 1'
#
loop_
_entity.id
_entity.type
_entity.pdbx_description
1 polymer ?
#
loop_
_entity_poly.entity_id
_entity_poly.type
_entity_poly.pdbx_seq_one_letter_code
_entity_poly.pdbx_strand_id
1 'polypeptide(L)'
;MAAEKLQENLAYVPTKAELKLLEVIVDPANKDLNVVEKCEMAGISQRHYYDIWKKPEFVTYYNKLRMDLVKAHVGDILNATIRFATESASNHNDRKMLLEMAGIYTEKKEVKQDITAEATLNVIFDAGMG
;
A
#
# COMPACT_ATOMS: atom_id res chain seq x y z
N MET A 1 12.59 10.40 27.13
CA MET A 1 13.14 11.50 26.30
C MET A 1 13.83 10.96 25.04
N ALA A 2 13.05 10.50 24.06
CA ALA A 2 13.54 10.24 22.68
C ALA A 2 12.37 10.18 21.68
N ALA A 3 11.18 9.78 22.14
CA ALA A 3 9.96 9.71 21.32
C ALA A 3 9.22 11.06 21.16
N GLU A 4 9.69 12.11 21.84
CA GLU A 4 9.04 13.45 21.86
C GLU A 4 9.62 14.40 20.80
N LYS A 5 10.32 13.84 19.80
CA LYS A 5 10.68 14.54 18.56
C LYS A 5 10.01 13.89 17.35
N LEU A 6 8.75 13.49 17.48
CA LEU A 6 7.81 13.53 16.35
C LEU A 6 7.47 15.01 16.14
N GLN A 7 8.45 15.72 15.60
CA GLN A 7 8.37 17.14 15.30
C GLN A 7 7.20 17.36 14.35
N GLU A 8 6.23 18.09 14.87
CA GLU A 8 5.22 18.85 14.16
C GLU A 8 5.70 19.28 12.77
N ASN A 9 5.01 18.78 11.74
CA ASN A 9 4.44 19.57 10.65
C ASN A 9 5.30 20.69 10.01
N LEU A 10 6.62 20.55 9.96
CA LEU A 10 7.41 21.20 8.94
C LEU A 10 7.17 20.39 7.66
N ALA A 11 6.24 20.87 6.83
CA ALA A 11 6.02 20.33 5.50
C ALA A 11 7.38 20.25 4.81
N TYR A 12 7.92 19.03 4.68
CA TYR A 12 9.21 18.80 4.06
C TYR A 12 9.21 19.47 2.68
N VAL A 13 10.18 20.36 2.44
CA VAL A 13 10.35 21.07 1.18
C VAL A 13 11.49 20.41 0.42
N PRO A 14 11.22 19.62 -0.63
CA PRO A 14 12.27 19.02 -1.42
C PRO A 14 13.16 20.09 -2.06
N THR A 15 14.45 19.83 -2.11
CA THR A 15 15.40 20.65 -2.88
C THR A 15 15.14 20.55 -4.38
N LYS A 16 15.73 21.45 -5.17
CA LYS A 16 15.63 21.39 -6.64
C LYS A 16 16.09 20.04 -7.23
N ALA A 17 17.11 19.43 -6.64
CA ALA A 17 17.61 18.13 -7.09
C ALA A 17 16.63 16.99 -6.73
N GLU A 18 16.05 17.04 -5.53
CA GLU A 18 15.03 16.09 -5.09
C GLU A 18 13.74 16.22 -5.90
N LEU A 19 13.32 17.43 -6.28
CA LEU A 19 12.18 17.64 -7.18
C LEU A 19 12.39 16.99 -8.56
N LYS A 20 13.55 17.21 -9.17
CA LYS A 20 13.90 16.56 -10.45
C LYS A 20 13.92 15.03 -10.32
N LEU A 21 14.47 14.51 -9.22
CA LEU A 21 14.44 13.09 -8.97
C LEU A 21 12.99 12.58 -8.84
N LEU A 22 12.14 13.30 -8.09
CA LEU A 22 10.73 12.96 -7.91
C LEU A 22 10.01 12.88 -9.25
N GLU A 23 10.15 13.90 -10.11
CA GLU A 23 9.56 13.93 -11.47
C GLU A 23 9.93 12.67 -12.27
N VAL A 24 11.20 12.27 -12.24
CA VAL A 24 11.68 11.08 -12.95
C VAL A 24 11.09 9.79 -12.37
N ILE A 25 11.08 9.63 -11.04
CA ILE A 25 10.70 8.34 -10.41
C ILE A 25 9.18 8.14 -10.30
N VAL A 26 8.37 9.20 -10.35
CA VAL A 26 6.90 9.06 -10.33
C VAL A 26 6.29 8.90 -11.72
N ASP A 27 7.04 9.18 -12.78
CA ASP A 27 6.58 9.02 -14.15
C ASP A 27 6.48 7.52 -14.53
N PRO A 28 5.28 7.02 -14.88
CA PRO A 28 5.11 5.62 -15.31
C PRO A 28 5.94 5.25 -16.54
N ALA A 29 6.29 6.21 -17.41
CA ALA A 29 7.14 5.97 -18.58
C ALA A 29 8.56 5.53 -18.20
N ASN A 30 9.01 5.90 -17.00
CA ASN A 30 10.34 5.61 -16.48
C ASN A 30 10.39 4.33 -15.63
N LYS A 31 9.33 3.50 -15.63
CA LYS A 31 9.22 2.32 -14.77
C LYS A 31 10.36 1.31 -14.95
N ASP A 32 10.81 1.13 -16.19
CA ASP A 32 11.82 0.13 -16.56
C ASP A 32 13.25 0.64 -16.44
N LEU A 33 13.44 1.93 -16.14
CA LEU A 33 14.76 2.52 -15.98
C LEU A 33 15.44 2.07 -14.69
N ASN A 34 16.74 1.78 -14.81
CA ASN A 34 17.60 1.48 -13.69
C ASN A 34 18.02 2.75 -12.93
N VAL A 35 18.69 2.60 -11.79
CA VAL A 35 19.08 3.74 -10.93
C VAL A 35 20.03 4.71 -11.67
N VAL A 36 20.94 4.19 -12.50
CA VAL A 36 21.90 5.01 -13.25
C VAL A 36 21.17 5.91 -14.24
N GLU A 37 20.26 5.33 -15.03
CA GLU A 37 19.44 6.05 -16.01
C GLU A 37 18.56 7.11 -15.35
N LYS A 38 17.92 6.75 -14.22
CA LYS A 38 17.12 7.71 -13.41
C LYS A 38 17.97 8.87 -12.89
N CYS A 39 19.18 8.58 -12.43
CA CYS A 39 20.12 9.61 -11.96
C CYS A 39 20.56 10.54 -13.09
N GLU A 40 20.85 9.99 -14.27
CA GLU A 40 21.23 10.75 -15.46
C GLU A 40 20.10 11.71 -15.88
N MET A 41 18.86 11.21 -15.96
CA MET A 41 17.69 12.04 -16.28
C MET A 41 17.43 13.13 -15.23
N ALA A 42 17.60 12.81 -13.95
CA ALA A 42 17.43 13.78 -12.86
C ALA A 42 18.61 14.77 -12.73
N GLY A 43 19.73 14.51 -13.41
CA GLY A 43 20.95 15.31 -13.32
C GLY A 43 21.64 15.22 -11.96
N ILE A 44 21.61 14.06 -11.31
CA ILE A 44 22.23 13.80 -10.01
C ILE A 44 23.21 12.63 -10.07
N SER A 45 24.15 12.55 -9.11
CA SER A 45 25.01 11.38 -8.97
C SER A 45 24.29 10.26 -8.23
N GLN A 46 24.69 9.00 -8.46
CA GLN A 46 24.16 7.84 -7.73
C GLN A 46 24.38 7.96 -6.21
N ARG A 47 25.52 8.51 -5.78
CA ARG A 47 25.77 8.78 -4.36
C ARG A 47 24.71 9.72 -3.79
N HIS A 48 24.43 10.82 -4.49
CA HIS A 48 23.42 11.77 -4.07
C HIS A 48 22.02 11.14 -4.04
N TYR A 49 21.69 10.29 -5.02
CA TYR A 49 20.46 9.49 -5.01
C TYR A 49 20.31 8.68 -3.72
N TYR A 50 21.31 7.87 -3.35
CA TYR A 50 21.23 7.08 -2.13
C TYR A 50 21.23 7.94 -0.86
N ASP A 51 21.89 9.10 -0.86
CA ASP A 51 21.88 10.02 0.28
C ASP A 51 20.50 10.68 0.46
N ILE A 52 19.76 10.95 -0.62
CA ILE A 52 18.36 11.41 -0.56
C ILE A 52 17.47 10.33 0.08
N TRP A 53 17.59 9.07 -0.33
CA TRP A 53 16.76 7.98 0.20
C TRP A 53 16.99 7.66 1.67
N LYS A 54 18.11 8.09 2.25
CA LYS A 54 18.37 7.97 3.69
C LYS A 54 17.60 8.98 4.53
N LYS A 55 17.02 10.02 3.92
CA LYS A 55 16.24 11.06 4.61
C LYS A 55 14.81 10.55 4.88
N PRO A 56 14.42 10.27 6.13
CA PRO A 56 13.09 9.75 6.44
C PRO A 56 11.96 10.69 5.98
N GLU A 57 12.20 12.01 6.05
CA GLU A 57 11.30 13.04 5.61
C GLU A 57 11.05 13.02 4.08
N PHE A 58 12.08 12.75 3.27
CA PHE A 58 11.93 12.57 1.83
C PHE A 58 11.11 11.33 1.51
N VAL A 59 11.38 10.21 2.19
CA VAL A 59 10.63 8.96 2.02
C VAL A 59 9.16 9.16 2.36
N THR A 60 8.87 9.88 3.45
CA THR A 60 7.51 10.20 3.87
C THR A 60 6.79 11.06 2.83
N TYR A 61 7.48 12.09 2.33
CA TYR A 61 6.96 12.95 1.26
C TYR A 61 6.67 12.16 -0.02
N TYR A 62 7.62 11.33 -0.48
CA TYR A 62 7.47 10.48 -1.65
C TYR A 62 6.28 9.53 -1.53
N ASN A 63 6.09 8.92 -0.37
CA ASN A 63 4.94 8.03 -0.12
C ASN A 63 3.61 8.78 -0.21
N LYS A 64 3.54 9.99 0.34
CA LYS A 64 2.36 10.85 0.23
C LYS A 64 2.09 11.21 -1.23
N LEU A 65 3.10 11.66 -1.96
CA LEU A 65 2.99 12.01 -3.38
C LEU A 65 2.47 10.84 -4.22
N ARG A 66 3.00 9.62 -4.02
CA ARG A 66 2.51 8.42 -4.72
C ARG A 66 1.04 8.15 -4.46
N MET A 67 0.60 8.29 -3.21
CA MET A 67 -0.80 8.08 -2.86
C MET A 67 -1.70 9.15 -3.48
N ASP A 68 -1.24 10.40 -3.51
CA ASP A 68 -1.97 11.50 -4.13
C ASP A 68 -2.08 11.32 -5.66
N LEU A 69 -1.05 10.79 -6.31
CA LEU A 69 -1.10 10.40 -7.73
C LEU A 69 -2.12 9.28 -7.98
N VAL A 70 -2.14 8.24 -7.15
CA VAL A 70 -3.15 7.17 -7.27
C VAL A 70 -4.55 7.76 -7.16
N LYS A 71 -4.79 8.60 -6.14
CA LYS A 71 -6.08 9.28 -5.95
C LYS A 71 -6.49 10.13 -7.15
N ALA A 72 -5.55 10.86 -7.74
CA ALA A 72 -5.79 11.67 -8.93
C ALA A 72 -6.21 10.82 -10.14
N HIS A 73 -5.76 9.57 -10.24
CA HIS A 73 -6.07 8.65 -11.33
C HIS A 73 -7.16 7.61 -11.00
N VAL A 74 -7.83 7.67 -9.84
CA VAL A 74 -8.86 6.69 -9.44
C VAL A 74 -9.97 6.56 -10.50
N GLY A 75 -10.39 7.68 -11.11
CA GLY A 75 -11.41 7.65 -12.17
C GLY A 75 -10.98 6.85 -13.40
N ASP A 76 -9.75 7.06 -13.87
CA ASP A 76 -9.19 6.34 -15.03
C ASP A 76 -9.03 4.85 -14.71
N ILE A 77 -8.56 4.53 -13.50
CA ILE A 77 -8.43 3.15 -13.01
C ILE A 77 -9.79 2.46 -12.99
N LEU A 78 -10.83 3.12 -12.44
CA LEU A 78 -12.19 2.59 -12.42
C LEU A 78 -12.75 2.37 -13.82
N ASN A 79 -12.58 3.34 -14.72
CA ASN A 79 -13.04 3.23 -16.11
C ASN A 79 -12.36 2.08 -16.85
N ALA A 80 -11.04 1.95 -16.71
CA ALA A 80 -10.30 0.83 -17.30
C ALA A 80 -10.78 -0.51 -16.72
N THR A 81 -10.98 -0.59 -15.40
CA THR A 81 -11.48 -1.78 -14.72
C THR A 81 -12.88 -2.17 -15.23
N ILE A 82 -13.81 -1.21 -15.35
CA ILE A 82 -15.15 -1.46 -15.89
C ILE A 82 -15.07 -2.02 -17.32
N ARG A 83 -14.28 -1.38 -18.19
CA ARG A 83 -14.09 -1.83 -19.58
C ARG A 83 -13.59 -3.28 -19.65
N PHE A 84 -12.53 -3.61 -18.90
CA PHE A 84 -11.98 -4.96 -18.89
C PHE A 84 -12.93 -5.98 -18.27
N ALA A 85 -13.71 -5.58 -17.26
CA ALA A 85 -14.70 -6.42 -16.61
C ALA A 85 -15.88 -6.77 -17.54
N THR A 86 -16.27 -5.87 -18.46
CA THR A 86 -17.40 -6.08 -19.38
C THR A 86 -17.01 -6.72 -20.70
N GLU A 87 -15.80 -6.48 -21.21
CA GLU A 87 -15.39 -6.93 -22.55
C GLU A 87 -14.75 -8.33 -22.58
N SER A 88 -14.17 -8.80 -21.48
CA SER A 88 -13.44 -10.08 -21.45
C SER A 88 -14.05 -11.08 -20.48
N ALA A 89 -14.40 -12.26 -20.99
CA ALA A 89 -14.91 -13.36 -20.19
C ALA A 89 -13.92 -13.83 -19.11
N SER A 90 -12.60 -13.68 -19.29
CA SER A 90 -11.59 -14.14 -18.32
C SER A 90 -11.46 -13.25 -17.07
N ASN A 91 -11.98 -12.02 -17.10
CA ASN A 91 -11.75 -11.02 -16.05
C ASN A 91 -12.78 -11.12 -14.91
N HIS A 92 -12.93 -12.32 -14.35
CA HIS A 92 -13.91 -12.58 -13.28
C HIS A 92 -13.58 -11.80 -11.99
N ASN A 93 -12.30 -11.60 -11.69
CA ASN A 93 -11.86 -10.86 -10.49
C ASN A 93 -12.29 -9.40 -10.52
N ASP A 94 -12.13 -8.71 -11.65
CA ASP A 94 -12.53 -7.29 -11.79
C ASP A 94 -14.05 -7.15 -11.62
N ARG A 95 -14.82 -8.05 -12.22
CA ARG A 95 -16.29 -8.08 -12.05
C ARG A 95 -16.67 -8.30 -10.59
N LYS A 96 -16.05 -9.27 -9.93
CA LYS A 96 -16.32 -9.58 -8.53
C LYS A 96 -16.02 -8.37 -7.64
N MET A 97 -14.84 -7.77 -7.79
CA MET A 97 -14.44 -6.57 -7.07
C MET A 97 -15.45 -5.42 -7.27
N LEU A 98 -15.87 -5.15 -8.51
CA LEU A 98 -16.84 -4.10 -8.81
C LEU A 98 -18.22 -4.38 -8.20
N LEU A 99 -18.70 -5.64 -8.24
CA LEU A 99 -19.98 -6.04 -7.65
C LEU A 99 -19.95 -5.98 -6.11
N GLU A 100 -18.80 -6.27 -5.49
CA GLU A 100 -18.56 -6.06 -4.05
C GLU A 100 -18.60 -4.58 -3.69
N MET A 101 -17.88 -3.74 -4.46
CA MET A 101 -17.87 -2.28 -4.26
C MET A 101 -19.27 -1.66 -4.44
N ALA A 102 -20.08 -2.21 -5.34
CA ALA A 102 -21.47 -1.79 -5.55
C ALA A 102 -22.45 -2.33 -4.48
N GLY A 103 -22.01 -3.23 -3.60
CA GLY A 103 -22.85 -3.86 -2.58
C GLY A 103 -23.84 -4.90 -3.11
N ILE A 104 -23.67 -5.35 -4.36
CA ILE A 104 -24.56 -6.33 -5.02
C ILE A 104 -24.09 -7.76 -4.73
N TYR A 105 -22.80 -7.94 -4.47
CA TYR A 105 -22.20 -9.22 -4.14
C TYR A 105 -21.46 -9.15 -2.80
N THR A 106 -21.58 -10.22 -2.00
CA THR A 106 -20.84 -10.41 -0.75
C THR A 106 -20.29 -11.83 -0.73
N GLU A 107 -19.00 -11.99 -0.46
CA GLU A 107 -18.44 -13.33 -0.27
C GLU A 107 -19.04 -14.04 0.95
N LYS A 108 -19.36 -15.32 0.79
CA LYS A 108 -19.62 -16.19 1.93
C LYS A 108 -18.33 -16.35 2.74
N LYS A 109 -18.38 -15.96 4.01
CA LYS A 109 -17.31 -16.23 4.97
C LYS A 109 -17.63 -17.53 5.69
N GLU A 110 -16.76 -18.54 5.54
CA GLU A 110 -16.79 -19.71 6.42
C GLU A 110 -16.10 -19.35 7.74
N VAL A 111 -16.86 -19.33 8.84
CA VAL A 111 -16.31 -19.18 10.19
C VAL A 111 -15.97 -20.57 10.70
N LYS A 112 -14.68 -20.92 10.71
CA LYS A 112 -14.19 -22.10 11.44
C LYS A 112 -13.90 -21.66 12.87
N GLN A 113 -14.70 -22.17 13.80
CA GLN A 113 -14.54 -21.92 15.23
C GLN A 113 -14.02 -23.20 15.87
N ASP A 114 -12.70 -23.25 16.11
CA ASP A 114 -12.09 -24.34 16.86
C ASP A 114 -12.39 -24.12 18.35
N ILE A 115 -13.36 -24.87 18.88
CA ILE A 115 -13.64 -24.89 20.32
C ILE A 115 -12.70 -25.92 20.96
N THR A 116 -11.62 -25.46 21.56
CA THR A 116 -10.80 -26.30 22.45
C THR A 116 -11.51 -26.41 23.78
N ALA A 117 -12.16 -27.55 24.04
CA ALA A 117 -12.80 -27.84 25.31
C ALA A 117 -11.75 -28.25 26.37
N GLU A 118 -11.02 -27.29 26.92
CA GLU A 118 -10.27 -27.46 28.17
C GLU A 118 -11.05 -26.82 29.32
N ALA A 119 -11.97 -27.58 29.93
CA ALA A 119 -12.37 -27.52 31.35
C ALA A 119 -13.77 -28.11 31.57
N THR A 120 -13.89 -29.44 31.61
CA THR A 120 -15.03 -30.07 32.30
C THR A 120 -14.73 -31.46 32.87
N LEU A 121 -13.45 -31.80 33.08
CA LEU A 121 -13.07 -33.07 33.74
C LEU A 121 -12.80 -32.93 35.24
N ASN A 122 -12.63 -31.72 35.77
CA ASN A 122 -12.32 -31.51 37.20
C ASN A 122 -13.54 -31.56 38.13
N VAL A 123 -14.78 -31.57 37.62
CA VAL A 123 -15.98 -31.64 38.47
C VAL A 123 -16.42 -33.08 38.73
N ILE A 124 -16.03 -34.03 37.89
CA ILE A 124 -16.46 -35.44 38.02
C ILE A 124 -15.57 -36.21 39.01
N PHE A 125 -14.29 -35.86 39.13
CA PHE A 125 -13.37 -36.58 40.03
C PHE A 125 -13.46 -36.16 41.50
N ASP A 126 -13.93 -34.96 41.82
CA ASP A 126 -14.09 -34.50 43.21
C ASP A 126 -15.38 -35.00 43.89
N ALA A 127 -16.37 -35.48 43.12
CA ALA A 127 -17.63 -36.02 43.66
C ALA A 127 -17.60 -37.54 43.91
N GLY A 128 -16.49 -38.22 43.57
CA GLY A 128 -16.35 -39.68 43.63
C GLY A 128 -15.37 -40.22 44.68
N MET A 129 -14.75 -39.35 45.49
CA MET A 129 -13.93 -39.76 46.64
C MET A 129 -14.42 -39.04 47.90
N GLY A 130 -15.60 -39.44 48.36
CA GLY A 130 -16.14 -39.19 49.69
C GLY A 130 -16.80 -40.45 50.21
#